data_AF-A0A9W6T6A1-F1
#
_entry.id   AF-A0A9W6T6A1-F1
#
_cell.length_a   1.000
_cell.length_b   1.000
_cell.length_c   1.000
_cell.angle_alpha   90.00
_cell.angle_beta   90.00
_cell.angle_gamma   90.00
#
_symmetry.space_group_name_H-M   'P 1'
#
loop_
_entity.id
_entity.type
_entity.pdbx_description
1 polymer ?
#
loop_
_entity_poly.entity_id
_entity_poly.type
_entity_poly.pdbx_seq_one_letter_code
_entity_poly.pdbx_strand_id
1 'polypeptide(L)'
;MWNITKDFNLVGLCGGVLLKISDREIDAIPQKVFETYLTEEQKSLLAIPIGVDEENEWIQKKRNAEVKVETFYTNYEEAENSSLLQTKSGAWSTVLEVDDEGRAAASIKRSPLIVVGSLVDKAPNLGGICRLCDVLGAGWLTLNDLSVKENIEFKSVAVTADRWMPMMEVKIEEITEFMRLKKKEGYTLIGLEQTDKSVELNSDLKFPEKSLILLGKEKEGIPGEFLAELDMCVIIKQVGVVRSMNIQTATAVIVHAYSSQHC
;
A
#
# COMPACT_ATOMS: atom_id res chain seq x y z
N MET A 1 -0.53 19.30 -35.04
CA MET A 1 -0.74 20.32 -33.99
C MET A 1 -2.23 20.62 -33.97
N TRP A 2 -2.90 20.30 -32.87
CA TRP A 2 -4.36 20.43 -32.72
C TRP A 2 -4.83 21.86 -33.00
N ASN A 3 -5.90 22.00 -33.79
CA ASN A 3 -6.48 23.29 -34.13
C ASN A 3 -7.80 23.47 -33.38
N ILE A 4 -7.72 24.15 -32.23
CA ILE A 4 -8.85 24.40 -31.33
C ILE A 4 -10.02 25.15 -32.00
N THR A 5 -9.74 25.94 -33.04
CA THR A 5 -10.80 26.67 -33.78
C THR A 5 -11.58 25.79 -34.74
N LYS A 6 -11.02 24.66 -35.16
CA LYS A 6 -11.68 23.68 -36.04
C LYS A 6 -12.35 22.55 -35.26
N ASP A 7 -11.87 22.24 -34.07
CA ASP A 7 -12.35 21.14 -33.22
C ASP A 7 -13.32 21.60 -32.12
N PHE A 8 -14.08 22.66 -32.38
CA PHE A 8 -15.06 23.22 -31.45
C PHE A 8 -16.40 22.48 -31.57
N ASN A 9 -16.40 21.21 -31.18
CA ASN A 9 -17.57 20.34 -31.17
C ASN A 9 -17.62 19.50 -29.89
N LEU A 10 -18.78 18.92 -29.56
CA LEU A 10 -18.99 18.19 -28.31
C LEU A 10 -18.16 16.89 -28.22
N VAL A 11 -18.01 16.17 -29.33
CA VAL A 11 -17.18 14.95 -29.42
C VAL A 11 -15.71 15.26 -29.08
N GLY A 12 -15.16 16.34 -29.64
CA GLY A 12 -13.80 16.80 -29.37
C GLY A 12 -13.62 17.22 -27.91
N LEU A 13 -14.58 17.96 -27.35
CA LEU A 13 -14.54 18.46 -25.97
C LEU A 13 -14.64 17.33 -24.93
N CYS A 14 -15.45 16.31 -25.19
CA CYS A 14 -15.69 15.18 -24.29
C CYS A 14 -14.64 14.06 -24.42
N GLY A 15 -13.38 14.41 -24.75
CA GLY A 15 -12.25 13.48 -24.75
C GLY A 15 -11.76 13.04 -26.13
N GLY A 16 -12.47 13.38 -27.21
CA GLY A 16 -12.06 13.04 -28.58
C GLY A 16 -10.70 13.62 -28.99
N VAL A 17 -10.35 14.83 -28.52
CA VAL A 17 -9.01 15.42 -28.73
C VAL A 17 -7.92 14.56 -28.09
N LEU A 18 -8.19 14.05 -26.88
CA LEU A 18 -7.21 13.27 -26.15
C LEU A 18 -6.94 11.93 -26.84
N LEU A 19 -7.96 11.30 -27.43
CA LEU A 19 -7.79 10.09 -28.26
C LEU A 19 -6.90 10.29 -29.50
N LYS A 20 -6.83 11.53 -30.04
CA LYS A 20 -5.99 11.87 -31.20
C LYS A 20 -4.52 12.11 -30.84
N ILE A 21 -4.22 12.46 -29.59
CA ILE A 21 -2.87 12.89 -29.16
C ILE A 21 -2.24 11.99 -28.10
N SER A 22 -3.03 11.14 -27.44
CA SER A 22 -2.59 10.23 -26.38
C SER A 22 -2.66 8.79 -26.87
N ASP A 23 -1.64 8.02 -26.51
CA ASP A 23 -1.52 6.58 -26.75
C ASP A 23 -2.23 5.73 -25.69
N ARG A 24 -2.81 6.37 -24.67
CA ARG A 24 -3.57 5.73 -23.59
C ARG A 24 -5.04 5.64 -23.92
N GLU A 25 -5.70 4.60 -23.42
CA GLU A 25 -7.15 4.49 -23.44
C GLU A 25 -7.76 5.59 -22.56
N ILE A 26 -8.62 6.40 -23.17
CA ILE A 26 -9.30 7.53 -22.54
C ILE A 26 -10.78 7.36 -22.82
N ASP A 27 -11.58 7.51 -21.77
CA ASP A 27 -13.03 7.54 -21.92
C ASP A 27 -13.44 8.78 -22.72
N ALA A 28 -14.13 8.55 -23.84
CA ALA A 28 -14.69 9.59 -24.67
C ALA A 28 -16.16 9.30 -24.96
N ILE A 29 -16.93 10.35 -25.22
CA ILE A 29 -18.34 10.21 -25.61
C ILE A 29 -18.41 10.33 -27.14
N PRO A 30 -18.69 9.22 -27.86
CA PRO A 30 -18.74 9.25 -29.32
C PRO A 30 -20.02 9.91 -29.83
N GLN A 31 -20.02 10.34 -31.08
CA GLN A 31 -21.15 10.97 -31.77
C GLN A 31 -22.44 10.16 -31.59
N LYS A 32 -22.34 8.83 -31.73
CA LYS A 32 -23.48 7.92 -31.60
C LYS A 32 -24.20 8.03 -30.25
N VAL A 33 -23.47 8.30 -29.17
CA VAL A 33 -24.07 8.43 -27.84
C VAL A 33 -24.89 9.73 -27.76
N PHE A 34 -24.36 10.84 -28.27
CA PHE A 34 -25.13 12.08 -28.37
C PHE A 34 -26.39 11.92 -29.21
N GLU A 35 -26.31 11.24 -30.35
CA GLU A 35 -27.46 10.99 -31.22
C GLU A 35 -28.52 10.09 -30.58
N THR A 36 -28.11 9.17 -29.71
CA THR A 36 -29.01 8.25 -29.01
C THR A 36 -29.79 8.95 -27.90
N TYR A 37 -29.16 9.88 -27.18
CA TYR A 37 -29.74 10.46 -25.96
C TYR A 37 -30.24 11.89 -26.10
N LEU A 38 -29.95 12.59 -27.20
CA LEU A 38 -30.52 13.92 -27.47
C LEU A 38 -31.73 13.82 -28.41
N THR A 39 -32.82 14.47 -28.04
CA THR A 39 -33.99 14.62 -28.92
C THR A 39 -33.72 15.68 -30.01
N GLU A 40 -34.48 15.65 -31.11
CA GLU A 40 -34.33 16.63 -32.20
C GLU A 40 -34.56 18.08 -31.74
N GLU A 41 -35.46 18.29 -30.77
CA GLU A 41 -35.68 19.60 -30.16
C GLU A 41 -34.45 20.06 -29.37
N GLN A 42 -33.84 19.17 -28.60
CA GLN A 42 -32.61 19.48 -27.84
C GLN A 42 -31.41 19.74 -28.76
N LYS A 43 -31.30 18.99 -29.87
CA LYS A 43 -30.26 19.23 -30.89
C LYS A 43 -30.37 20.63 -31.49
N SER A 44 -31.58 21.13 -31.72
CA SER A 44 -31.81 22.48 -32.26
C SER A 44 -31.42 23.61 -31.30
N LEU A 45 -31.30 23.31 -30.01
CA LEU A 45 -30.95 24.26 -28.96
C LEU A 45 -29.45 24.28 -28.64
N LEU A 46 -28.66 23.38 -29.23
CA LEU A 46 -27.21 23.32 -28.99
C LEU A 46 -26.50 24.51 -29.63
N ALA A 47 -25.75 25.26 -28.81
CA ALA A 47 -24.89 26.33 -29.29
C ALA A 47 -23.59 25.82 -29.96
N ILE A 48 -23.24 24.55 -29.73
CA ILE A 48 -22.02 23.89 -30.22
C ILE A 48 -22.45 22.62 -30.95
N PRO A 49 -21.96 22.35 -32.17
CA PRO A 49 -22.33 21.13 -32.89
C PRO A 49 -21.82 19.89 -32.16
N ILE A 50 -22.54 18.76 -32.31
CA ILE A 50 -22.12 17.47 -31.72
C ILE A 50 -20.73 17.06 -32.25
N GLY A 51 -20.49 17.19 -33.55
CA GLY A 51 -19.23 16.76 -34.17
C GLY A 51 -19.30 15.35 -34.73
N VAL A 52 -18.17 14.84 -35.21
CA VAL A 52 -18.04 13.51 -35.81
C VAL A 52 -16.86 12.78 -35.19
N ASP A 53 -17.00 11.47 -35.02
CA ASP A 53 -15.90 10.60 -34.57
C ASP A 53 -14.87 10.45 -35.70
N GLU A 54 -13.73 11.13 -35.58
CA GLU A 54 -12.61 11.02 -36.52
C GLU A 54 -11.68 9.86 -36.13
N GLU A 55 -12.24 8.64 -36.06
CA GLU A 55 -11.53 7.43 -35.60
C GLU A 55 -10.26 7.11 -36.41
N ASN A 56 -10.21 7.55 -37.67
CA ASN A 56 -9.04 7.38 -38.55
C ASN A 56 -7.85 8.25 -38.13
N GLU A 57 -8.09 9.33 -37.39
CA GLU A 57 -7.05 10.19 -36.81
C GLU A 57 -6.63 9.73 -35.41
N TRP A 58 -7.33 8.76 -34.83
CA TRP A 58 -6.95 8.22 -33.54
C TRP A 58 -5.64 7.45 -33.66
N ILE A 59 -4.86 7.50 -32.59
CA ILE A 59 -3.60 6.78 -32.53
C ILE A 59 -3.92 5.28 -32.50
N GLN A 60 -3.87 4.62 -33.66
CA GLN A 60 -4.10 3.19 -33.77
C GLN A 60 -2.93 2.43 -33.13
N LYS A 61 -3.21 1.56 -32.15
CA LYS A 61 -2.22 0.57 -31.69
C LYS A 61 -1.88 -0.37 -32.85
N LYS A 62 -0.66 -0.29 -33.40
CA LYS A 62 -0.03 -1.50 -33.96
C LYS A 62 0.31 -2.40 -32.79
N ARG A 63 -0.54 -3.40 -32.51
CA ARG A 63 -0.09 -4.60 -31.81
C ARG A 63 0.89 -5.32 -32.74
N ASN A 64 2.17 -5.00 -32.62
CA ASN A 64 3.29 -5.93 -32.69
C ASN A 64 4.62 -5.15 -32.59
N ALA A 65 5.53 -5.76 -31.83
CA ALA A 65 6.93 -5.40 -31.60
C ALA A 65 7.22 -4.39 -30.48
N GLU A 66 7.82 -4.92 -29.41
CA GLU A 66 8.85 -4.32 -28.55
C GLU A 66 8.95 -2.79 -28.55
N VAL A 67 8.35 -2.14 -27.55
CA VAL A 67 8.58 -0.71 -27.33
C VAL A 67 9.90 -0.53 -26.61
N LYS A 68 10.93 -0.14 -27.37
CA LYS A 68 12.16 0.46 -26.85
C LYS A 68 11.84 1.79 -26.18
N VAL A 69 12.40 1.96 -24.98
CA VAL A 69 12.32 3.17 -24.17
C VAL A 69 13.39 4.15 -24.66
N GLU A 70 12.99 5.31 -25.17
CA GLU A 70 13.87 6.49 -25.35
C GLU A 70 13.21 7.68 -24.62
N THR A 71 13.56 7.89 -23.35
CA THR A 71 14.53 8.87 -22.83
C THR A 71 14.17 10.34 -23.13
N PHE A 72 13.67 11.01 -22.08
CA PHE A 72 13.78 12.46 -21.94
C PHE A 72 15.23 12.82 -21.62
N TYR A 73 15.99 13.30 -22.62
CA TYR A 73 17.26 13.96 -22.38
C TYR A 73 17.06 15.48 -22.27
N THR A 74 17.20 16.00 -21.05
CA THR A 74 17.82 17.32 -20.85
C THR A 74 19.33 17.14 -20.95
N ASN A 75 19.95 17.82 -21.90
CA ASN A 75 21.40 17.91 -22.03
C ASN A 75 22.01 18.56 -20.77
N TYR A 76 22.82 17.83 -20.04
CA TYR A 76 24.01 18.36 -19.37
C TYR A 76 25.06 17.24 -19.31
N GLU A 77 26.24 17.56 -19.83
CA GLU A 77 27.41 16.71 -19.86
C GLU A 77 27.91 16.42 -18.44
N GLU A 78 28.36 15.16 -18.26
CA GLU A 78 29.25 14.66 -17.20
C GLU A 78 28.77 14.75 -15.73
N ALA A 79 28.16 13.65 -15.24
CA ALA A 79 28.63 12.93 -14.04
C ALA A 79 27.87 11.61 -13.84
N GLU A 80 28.57 10.63 -13.28
CA GLU A 80 28.25 9.21 -13.13
C GLU A 80 27.02 8.85 -12.27
N ASN A 81 26.59 7.59 -12.44
CA ASN A 81 25.77 6.72 -11.57
C ASN A 81 24.25 6.62 -11.76
N SER A 82 23.86 5.44 -12.29
CA SER A 82 22.63 4.66 -12.07
C SER A 82 21.30 5.42 -11.95
N SER A 83 20.56 5.53 -13.06
CA SER A 83 19.14 5.91 -13.00
C SER A 83 18.27 4.76 -12.49
N LEU A 84 17.76 4.91 -11.26
CA LEU A 84 16.77 4.06 -10.61
C LEU A 84 15.46 4.01 -11.43
N LEU A 85 15.20 2.89 -12.11
CA LEU A 85 13.89 2.62 -12.72
C LEU A 85 12.85 2.36 -11.62
N GLN A 86 11.75 3.10 -11.63
CA GLN A 86 10.65 2.92 -10.67
C GLN A 86 9.94 1.58 -10.91
N THR A 87 10.24 0.58 -10.07
CA THR A 87 9.71 -0.79 -10.20
C THR A 87 8.29 -0.97 -9.66
N LYS A 88 7.71 0.03 -8.96
CA LYS A 88 6.34 -0.04 -8.40
C LYS A 88 5.28 -0.43 -9.44
N SER A 89 5.48 -0.07 -10.70
CA SER A 89 4.57 -0.38 -11.81
C SER A 89 4.62 -1.84 -12.25
N GLY A 90 5.76 -2.52 -12.07
CA GLY A 90 5.98 -3.92 -12.48
C GLY A 90 5.50 -4.97 -11.49
N ALA A 91 5.17 -4.58 -10.26
CA ALA A 91 4.54 -5.47 -9.28
C ALA A 91 3.10 -5.85 -9.68
N TRP A 92 2.42 -5.02 -10.48
CA TRP A 92 1.04 -5.25 -10.91
C TRP A 92 0.89 -6.38 -11.92
N SER A 93 1.90 -6.67 -12.74
CA SER A 93 1.86 -7.82 -13.66
C SER A 93 1.81 -9.15 -12.90
N THR A 94 2.38 -9.22 -11.69
CA THR A 94 2.28 -10.40 -10.82
C THR A 94 0.90 -10.52 -10.16
N VAL A 95 0.16 -9.42 -10.04
CA VAL A 95 -1.17 -9.38 -9.40
C VAL A 95 -2.31 -9.59 -10.41
N LEU A 96 -2.07 -9.37 -11.71
CA LEU A 96 -3.09 -9.44 -12.77
C LEU A 96 -3.32 -10.84 -13.36
N GLU A 97 -2.57 -11.86 -12.93
CA GLU A 97 -2.88 -13.26 -13.23
C GLU A 97 -3.86 -13.82 -12.17
N VAL A 98 -5.12 -13.38 -12.28
CA VAL A 98 -6.21 -13.59 -11.30
C VAL A 98 -6.69 -15.06 -11.21
N ASP A 99 -6.10 -15.99 -11.97
CA ASP A 99 -6.37 -17.43 -11.86
C ASP A 99 -5.29 -18.21 -11.05
N ASP A 100 -4.29 -17.53 -10.48
CA ASP A 100 -3.15 -18.16 -9.78
C ASP A 100 -2.90 -17.65 -8.33
N GLU A 101 -3.93 -17.10 -7.67
CA GLU A 101 -3.86 -16.53 -6.30
C GLU A 101 -3.18 -17.46 -5.27
N GLY A 102 -3.34 -18.78 -5.43
CA GLY A 102 -2.74 -19.78 -4.54
C GLY A 102 -1.23 -20.00 -4.74
N ARG A 103 -0.68 -19.80 -5.95
CA ARG A 103 0.74 -20.07 -6.24
C ARG A 103 1.63 -18.85 -5.99
N ALA A 104 1.14 -17.65 -6.30
CA ALA A 104 1.89 -16.42 -6.04
C ALA A 104 2.11 -16.19 -4.53
N ALA A 105 1.05 -16.32 -3.71
CA ALA A 105 1.15 -16.19 -2.25
C ALA A 105 2.02 -17.28 -1.59
N ALA A 106 1.97 -18.51 -2.11
CA ALA A 106 2.78 -19.63 -1.61
C ALA A 106 4.29 -19.48 -1.88
N SER A 107 4.68 -18.60 -2.81
CA SER A 107 6.09 -18.36 -3.16
C SER A 107 6.77 -17.28 -2.31
N ILE A 108 6.02 -16.51 -1.53
CA ILE A 108 6.56 -15.39 -0.73
C ILE A 108 7.24 -15.95 0.52
N LYS A 109 8.58 -15.87 0.56
CA LYS A 109 9.36 -16.19 1.75
C LYS A 109 9.17 -15.10 2.80
N ARG A 110 8.35 -15.39 3.82
CA ARG A 110 8.13 -14.51 4.98
C ARG A 110 9.16 -14.81 6.08
N SER A 111 9.49 -13.78 6.84
CA SER A 111 10.26 -13.93 8.08
C SER A 111 9.40 -14.57 9.18
N PRO A 112 10.00 -15.12 10.24
CA PRO A 112 9.23 -15.63 11.38
C PRO A 112 8.66 -14.53 12.28
N LEU A 113 8.80 -13.24 11.94
CA LEU A 113 8.31 -12.13 12.76
C LEU A 113 6.80 -12.24 13.04
N ILE A 114 6.43 -12.10 14.31
CA ILE A 114 5.04 -11.93 14.74
C ILE A 114 4.86 -10.48 15.22
N VAL A 115 3.89 -9.78 14.65
CA VAL A 115 3.46 -8.46 15.13
C VAL A 115 2.13 -8.62 15.86
N VAL A 116 2.09 -8.28 17.14
CA VAL A 116 0.90 -8.37 17.98
C VAL A 116 0.20 -7.02 18.01
N GLY A 117 -0.78 -6.86 17.12
CA GLY A 117 -1.61 -5.66 16.96
C GLY A 117 -2.91 -5.69 17.76
N SER A 118 -3.13 -6.71 18.59
CA SER A 118 -4.39 -6.92 19.33
C SER A 118 -4.73 -5.79 20.32
N LEU A 119 -3.78 -4.94 20.71
CA LEU A 119 -4.05 -3.76 21.55
C LEU A 119 -4.36 -2.50 20.74
N VAL A 120 -4.25 -2.51 19.41
CA VAL A 120 -4.47 -1.33 18.58
C VAL A 120 -5.96 -1.19 18.29
N ASP A 121 -6.57 -0.10 18.76
CA ASP A 121 -8.03 0.06 18.71
C ASP A 121 -8.54 0.64 17.38
N LYS A 122 -7.71 1.41 16.67
CA LYS A 122 -8.14 2.18 15.49
C LYS A 122 -8.01 1.38 14.19
N ALA A 123 -9.13 1.18 13.50
CA ALA A 123 -9.19 0.50 12.19
C ALA A 123 -8.20 1.05 11.13
N PRO A 124 -8.01 2.38 10.95
CA PRO A 124 -7.00 2.90 10.02
C PRO A 124 -5.56 2.48 10.37
N ASN A 125 -5.21 2.50 11.67
CA ASN A 125 -3.87 2.10 12.12
C ASN A 125 -3.64 0.61 11.86
N LEU A 126 -4.64 -0.23 12.16
CA LEU A 126 -4.60 -1.66 11.85
C LEU A 126 -4.47 -1.93 10.35
N GLY A 127 -5.19 -1.18 9.50
CA GLY A 127 -5.08 -1.30 8.04
C GLY A 127 -3.69 -0.96 7.53
N GLY A 128 -3.09 0.11 8.08
CA GLY A 128 -1.73 0.50 7.75
C GLY A 128 -0.66 -0.48 8.26
N ILE A 129 -0.84 -1.04 9.46
CA ILE A 129 0.02 -2.09 10.02
C ILE A 129 -0.09 -3.37 9.18
N CYS A 130 -1.31 -3.77 8.77
CA CYS A 130 -1.53 -4.90 7.88
C CYS A 130 -0.75 -4.76 6.57
N ARG A 131 -0.88 -3.61 5.91
CA ARG A 131 -0.13 -3.29 4.69
C ARG A 131 1.37 -3.30 4.89
N LEU A 132 1.85 -2.71 5.98
CA LEU A 132 3.27 -2.70 6.33
C LEU A 132 3.82 -4.12 6.53
N CYS A 133 3.13 -4.93 7.33
CA CYS A 133 3.51 -6.32 7.62
C CYS A 133 3.56 -7.17 6.35
N ASP A 134 2.62 -6.95 5.42
CA ASP A 134 2.63 -7.63 4.13
C ASP A 134 3.88 -7.27 3.31
N VAL A 135 4.09 -5.97 3.12
CA VAL A 135 5.20 -5.43 2.31
C VAL A 135 6.57 -5.81 2.85
N LEU A 136 6.73 -5.85 4.18
CA LEU A 136 8.00 -6.19 4.83
C LEU A 136 8.16 -7.70 5.12
N GLY A 137 7.19 -8.53 4.70
CA GLY A 137 7.29 -9.97 4.84
C GLY A 137 7.25 -10.45 6.29
N ALA A 138 6.45 -9.83 7.15
CA ALA A 138 6.15 -10.38 8.47
C ALA A 138 5.45 -11.75 8.32
N GLY A 139 5.68 -12.64 9.28
CA GLY A 139 5.10 -13.99 9.29
C GLY A 139 3.64 -13.97 9.71
N TRP A 140 3.32 -13.27 10.80
CA TRP A 140 1.95 -13.15 11.32
C TRP A 140 1.65 -11.75 11.86
N LEU A 141 0.42 -11.30 11.66
CA LEU A 141 -0.17 -10.16 12.35
C LEU A 141 -1.34 -10.64 13.21
N THR A 142 -1.33 -10.38 14.51
CA THR A 142 -2.48 -10.68 15.37
C THR A 142 -3.40 -9.48 15.48
N LEU A 143 -4.70 -9.75 15.57
CA LEU A 143 -5.76 -8.76 15.77
C LEU A 143 -6.67 -9.22 16.92
N ASN A 144 -7.28 -8.27 17.64
CA ASN A 144 -8.25 -8.62 18.69
C ASN A 144 -9.55 -9.19 18.12
N ASP A 145 -9.97 -8.71 16.95
CA ASP A 145 -11.16 -9.15 16.25
C ASP A 145 -10.88 -9.09 14.73
N LEU A 146 -10.95 -10.24 14.06
CA LEU A 146 -10.72 -10.33 12.61
C LEU A 146 -11.81 -9.63 11.79
N SER A 147 -12.99 -9.37 12.38
CA SER A 147 -14.07 -8.65 11.69
C SER A 147 -13.69 -7.23 11.29
N VAL A 148 -12.64 -6.65 11.89
CA VAL A 148 -12.07 -5.34 11.51
C VAL A 148 -11.66 -5.28 10.03
N LYS A 149 -11.37 -6.44 9.40
CA LYS A 149 -11.08 -6.52 7.97
C LYS A 149 -12.23 -6.01 7.10
N GLU A 150 -13.47 -6.10 7.57
CA GLU A 150 -14.65 -5.61 6.86
C GLU A 150 -14.89 -4.10 7.06
N ASN A 151 -14.18 -3.47 7.98
CA ASN A 151 -14.28 -2.04 8.24
C ASN A 151 -13.76 -1.21 7.04
N ILE A 152 -14.54 -0.22 6.62
CA ILE A 152 -14.24 0.64 5.46
C ILE A 152 -12.93 1.42 5.68
N GLU A 153 -12.70 1.93 6.88
CA GLU A 153 -11.48 2.68 7.22
C GLU A 153 -10.25 1.78 7.20
N PHE A 154 -10.36 0.53 7.69
CA PHE A 154 -9.29 -0.46 7.57
C PHE A 154 -8.95 -0.73 6.10
N LYS A 155 -9.96 -1.07 5.28
CA LYS A 155 -9.77 -1.38 3.85
C LYS A 155 -9.16 -0.21 3.08
N SER A 156 -9.54 1.03 3.42
CA SER A 156 -9.02 2.23 2.77
C SER A 156 -7.50 2.40 2.90
N VAL A 157 -6.91 1.89 3.99
CA VAL A 157 -5.46 1.98 4.25
C VAL A 157 -4.73 0.69 3.88
N ALA A 158 -5.38 -0.47 4.07
CA ALA A 158 -4.80 -1.78 3.78
C ALA A 158 -4.52 -2.01 2.29
N VAL A 159 -5.35 -1.45 1.40
CA VAL A 159 -5.19 -1.54 -0.07
C VAL A 159 -4.95 -3.00 -0.51
N THR A 160 -5.88 -3.89 -0.17
CA THR A 160 -5.88 -5.34 -0.48
C THR A 160 -4.81 -6.20 0.21
N ALA A 161 -3.91 -5.61 1.01
CA ALA A 161 -2.92 -6.38 1.78
C ALA A 161 -3.56 -7.41 2.73
N ASP A 162 -4.81 -7.18 3.13
CA ASP A 162 -5.61 -8.05 3.99
C ASP A 162 -5.98 -9.41 3.36
N ARG A 163 -5.79 -9.55 2.05
CA ARG A 163 -5.90 -10.82 1.31
C ARG A 163 -4.62 -11.66 1.39
N TRP A 164 -3.47 -11.02 1.55
CA TRP A 164 -2.15 -11.64 1.41
C TRP A 164 -1.42 -11.82 2.73
N MET A 165 -1.62 -10.91 3.68
CA MET A 165 -0.98 -10.94 4.98
C MET A 165 -1.61 -12.01 5.87
N PRO A 166 -0.85 -13.02 6.34
CA PRO A 166 -1.34 -13.98 7.32
C PRO A 166 -1.74 -13.27 8.62
N MET A 167 -3.00 -13.44 9.02
CA MET A 167 -3.56 -12.84 10.21
C MET A 167 -4.23 -13.89 11.08
N MET A 168 -4.17 -13.70 12.39
CA MET A 168 -4.87 -14.54 13.36
C MET A 168 -5.55 -13.69 14.43
N GLU A 169 -6.68 -14.18 14.94
CA GLU A 169 -7.34 -13.56 16.08
C GLU A 169 -6.63 -13.98 17.37
N VAL A 170 -6.28 -13.00 18.20
CA VAL A 170 -5.80 -13.18 19.57
C VAL A 170 -6.46 -12.10 20.40
N LYS A 171 -7.44 -12.49 21.22
CA LYS A 171 -8.16 -11.52 22.05
C LYS A 171 -7.26 -10.97 23.13
N ILE A 172 -7.58 -9.79 23.66
CA ILE A 172 -6.79 -9.12 24.69
C ILE A 172 -6.53 -10.05 25.89
N GLU A 173 -7.55 -10.77 26.34
CA GLU A 173 -7.49 -11.74 27.43
C GLU A 173 -6.59 -12.96 27.14
N GLU A 174 -6.33 -13.27 25.87
CA GLU A 174 -5.52 -14.40 25.42
C GLU A 174 -4.05 -14.01 25.14
N ILE A 175 -3.73 -12.71 25.08
CA ILE A 175 -2.39 -12.22 24.72
C ILE A 175 -1.31 -12.84 25.63
N THR A 176 -1.53 -12.89 26.94
CA THR A 176 -0.56 -13.45 27.90
C THR A 176 -0.29 -14.93 27.63
N GLU A 177 -1.33 -15.72 27.38
CA GLU A 177 -1.18 -17.14 27.07
C GLU A 177 -0.46 -17.33 25.73
N PHE A 178 -0.85 -16.55 24.72
CA PHE A 178 -0.21 -16.55 23.41
C PHE A 178 1.28 -16.22 23.50
N MET A 179 1.66 -15.16 24.20
CA MET A 179 3.06 -14.76 24.40
C MET A 179 3.87 -15.87 25.09
N ARG A 180 3.33 -16.48 26.15
CA ARG A 180 3.99 -17.59 26.85
C ARG A 180 4.17 -18.82 25.96
N LEU A 181 3.19 -19.13 25.10
CA LEU A 181 3.30 -20.20 24.11
C LEU A 181 4.42 -19.89 23.11
N LYS A 182 4.45 -18.68 22.55
CA LYS A 182 5.51 -18.27 21.60
C LYS A 182 6.90 -18.25 22.24
N LYS A 183 7.00 -17.86 23.52
CA LYS A 183 8.25 -17.97 24.28
C LYS A 183 8.78 -19.40 24.33
N LYS A 184 7.90 -20.40 24.55
CA LYS A 184 8.27 -21.83 24.51
C LYS A 184 8.67 -22.30 23.10
N GLU A 185 8.12 -21.70 22.05
CA GLU A 185 8.51 -21.94 20.66
C GLU A 185 9.85 -21.27 20.26
N GLY A 186 10.49 -20.57 21.21
CA GLY A 186 11.79 -19.91 21.04
C GLY A 186 11.70 -18.47 20.53
N TYR A 187 10.54 -17.80 20.66
CA TYR A 187 10.42 -16.39 20.36
C TYR A 187 10.95 -15.52 21.50
N THR A 188 11.64 -14.44 21.13
CA THR A 188 11.92 -13.32 22.03
C THR A 188 10.75 -12.35 22.00
N LEU A 189 10.23 -12.03 23.19
CA LEU A 189 9.09 -11.15 23.38
C LEU A 189 9.56 -9.70 23.54
N ILE A 190 9.22 -8.85 22.58
CA ILE A 190 9.69 -7.47 22.49
C ILE A 190 8.49 -6.54 22.58
N GLY A 191 8.48 -5.61 23.54
CA GLY A 191 7.49 -4.53 23.57
C GLY A 191 7.98 -3.31 22.82
N LEU A 192 7.16 -2.74 21.94
CA LEU A 192 7.40 -1.40 21.41
C LEU A 192 6.82 -0.37 22.38
N GLU A 193 7.61 0.00 23.39
CA GLU A 193 7.16 0.87 24.47
C GLU A 193 8.30 1.70 25.08
N GLN A 194 7.95 2.89 25.55
CA GLN A 194 8.81 3.78 26.31
C GLN A 194 8.77 3.42 27.79
N THR A 195 9.79 2.72 28.27
CA THR A 195 10.00 2.39 29.69
C THR A 195 11.35 2.92 30.15
N ASP A 196 11.57 3.01 31.46
CA ASP A 196 12.84 3.36 32.07
C ASP A 196 13.98 2.38 31.72
N LYS A 197 13.63 1.14 31.37
CA LYS A 197 14.56 0.06 30.99
C LYS A 197 14.55 -0.26 29.50
N SER A 198 13.89 0.55 28.67
CA SER A 198 13.82 0.28 27.24
C SER A 198 15.20 0.42 26.58
N VAL A 199 15.48 -0.48 25.65
CA VAL A 199 16.66 -0.44 24.80
C VAL A 199 16.37 0.49 23.62
N GLU A 200 17.26 1.45 23.37
CA GLU A 200 17.12 2.37 22.23
C GLU A 200 17.25 1.61 20.91
N LEU A 201 16.32 1.85 19.98
CA LEU A 201 16.39 1.35 18.62
C LEU A 201 17.47 2.12 17.84
N ASN A 202 18.60 1.46 17.59
CA ASN A 202 19.72 1.97 16.81
C ASN A 202 20.36 0.86 15.95
N SER A 203 21.46 1.16 15.25
CA SER A 203 22.16 0.22 14.36
C SER A 203 22.78 -0.99 15.08
N ASP A 204 23.02 -0.86 16.39
CA ASP A 204 23.71 -1.85 17.19
C ASP A 204 22.74 -2.88 17.77
N LEU A 205 21.46 -2.53 17.90
CA LEU A 205 20.42 -3.46 18.32
C LEU A 205 20.26 -4.61 17.31
N LYS A 206 20.46 -5.84 17.78
CA LYS A 206 20.26 -7.06 16.99
C LYS A 206 18.96 -7.73 17.39
N PHE A 207 18.08 -7.89 16.41
CA PHE A 207 16.85 -8.63 16.60
C PHE A 207 17.12 -10.12 16.49
N PRO A 208 16.63 -10.95 17.44
CA PRO A 208 16.56 -12.39 17.23
C PRO A 208 15.68 -12.71 16.02
N GLU A 209 16.03 -13.74 15.24
CA GLU A 209 15.23 -14.14 14.06
C GLU A 209 13.78 -14.41 14.48
N LYS A 210 13.55 -15.23 15.51
CA LYS A 210 12.21 -15.40 16.10
C LYS A 210 11.87 -14.24 17.05
N SER A 211 11.40 -13.14 16.49
CA SER A 211 10.91 -11.98 17.26
C SER A 211 9.37 -11.93 17.28
N LEU A 212 8.81 -11.61 18.44
CA LEU A 212 7.41 -11.22 18.61
C LEU A 212 7.38 -9.79 19.14
N ILE A 213 6.77 -8.88 18.39
CA ILE A 213 6.68 -7.46 18.73
C ILE A 213 5.27 -7.14 19.21
N LEU A 214 5.11 -6.81 20.49
CA LEU A 214 3.86 -6.33 21.08
C LEU A 214 3.73 -4.82 20.91
N LEU A 215 2.64 -4.40 20.27
CA LEU A 215 2.28 -2.99 20.10
C LEU A 215 1.42 -2.53 21.28
N GLY A 216 1.68 -1.33 21.79
CA GLY A 216 0.87 -0.71 22.83
C GLY A 216 -0.39 -0.02 22.30
N LYS A 217 -1.30 0.30 23.21
CA LYS A 217 -2.41 1.22 22.97
C LYS A 217 -1.88 2.61 22.72
N GLU A 218 -2.51 3.39 21.83
CA GLU A 218 -2.02 4.71 21.45
C GLU A 218 -1.88 5.70 22.62
N LYS A 219 -2.72 5.58 23.66
CA LYS A 219 -2.72 6.49 24.81
C LYS A 219 -2.16 5.84 26.07
N GLU A 220 -2.54 4.60 26.32
CA GLU A 220 -2.23 3.87 27.55
C GLU A 220 -0.93 3.07 27.45
N GLY A 221 -0.41 2.87 26.23
CA GLY A 221 0.76 2.04 26.00
C GLY A 221 0.48 0.55 26.22
N ILE A 222 1.52 -0.20 26.57
CA ILE A 222 1.42 -1.61 26.93
C ILE A 222 1.03 -1.75 28.42
N PRO A 223 -0.11 -2.41 28.74
CA PRO A 223 -0.48 -2.73 30.12
C PRO A 223 0.59 -3.49 30.89
N GLY A 224 0.69 -3.21 32.20
CA GLY A 224 1.73 -3.77 33.08
C GLY A 224 1.77 -5.30 33.14
N GLU A 225 0.61 -5.95 33.01
CA GLU A 225 0.53 -7.42 32.96
C GLU A 225 1.25 -8.02 31.76
N PHE A 226 1.24 -7.34 30.61
CA PHE A 226 1.98 -7.78 29.42
C PHE A 226 3.45 -7.38 29.52
N LEU A 227 3.77 -6.20 30.06
CA LEU A 227 5.15 -5.76 30.30
C LEU A 227 5.94 -6.77 31.14
N ALA A 228 5.29 -7.43 32.10
CA ALA A 228 5.91 -8.44 32.96
C ALA A 228 6.34 -9.72 32.23
N GLU A 229 5.77 -10.00 31.04
CA GLU A 229 6.10 -11.20 30.25
C GLU A 229 7.22 -10.94 29.22
N LEU A 230 7.43 -9.67 28.84
CA LEU A 230 8.38 -9.26 27.81
C LEU A 230 9.82 -9.53 28.24
N ASP A 231 10.65 -9.95 27.28
CA ASP A 231 12.08 -10.12 27.47
C ASP A 231 12.82 -8.77 27.40
N MET A 232 12.29 -7.84 26.60
CA MET A 232 12.80 -6.48 26.50
C MET A 232 11.74 -5.50 25.98
N CYS A 233 11.91 -4.22 26.28
CA CYS A 233 11.20 -3.14 25.60
C CYS A 233 12.17 -2.38 24.70
N VAL A 234 11.70 -1.98 23.53
CA VAL A 234 12.45 -1.17 22.56
C VAL A 234 11.80 0.20 22.45
N ILE A 235 12.62 1.25 22.55
CA ILE A 235 12.18 2.64 22.40
C ILE A 235 12.79 3.25 21.14
N ILE A 236 11.97 3.97 20.39
CA ILE A 236 12.44 4.84 19.30
C ILE A 236 12.78 6.20 19.90
N LYS A 237 14.05 6.61 19.77
CA LYS A 237 14.51 7.91 20.26
C LYS A 237 13.75 9.05 19.59
N GLN A 238 13.19 9.92 20.41
CA GLN A 238 12.44 11.10 19.98
C GLN A 238 13.15 12.36 20.50
N VAL A 239 13.22 13.38 19.65
CA VAL A 239 13.85 14.68 19.98
C VAL A 239 12.85 15.84 19.92
N GLY A 240 11.60 15.56 19.55
CA GLY A 240 10.54 16.54 19.43
C GLY A 240 9.79 16.78 20.75
N VAL A 241 8.83 17.72 20.70
CA VAL A 241 7.99 18.10 21.86
C VAL A 241 6.81 17.15 22.07
N VAL A 242 6.39 16.43 21.02
CA VAL A 242 5.27 15.48 21.10
C VAL A 242 5.71 14.24 21.88
N ARG A 243 4.84 13.74 22.77
CA ARG A 243 5.14 12.66 23.73
C ARG A 243 5.35 11.29 23.09
N SER A 244 4.76 11.04 21.93
CA SER A 244 4.84 9.74 21.27
C SER A 244 4.56 9.84 19.78
N MET A 245 5.06 8.85 19.03
CA MET A 245 4.73 8.64 17.63
C MET A 245 3.35 7.98 17.48
N ASN A 246 2.73 8.14 16.31
CA ASN A 246 1.60 7.29 15.94
C ASN A 246 2.05 5.81 15.91
N ILE A 247 1.20 4.90 16.40
CA ILE A 247 1.55 3.48 16.56
C ILE A 247 1.90 2.80 15.24
N GLN A 248 1.19 3.09 14.14
CA GLN A 248 1.52 2.57 12.82
C GLN A 248 2.90 3.06 12.37
N THR A 249 3.23 4.33 12.61
CA THR A 249 4.55 4.89 12.27
C THR A 249 5.66 4.25 13.11
N ALA A 250 5.45 4.10 14.42
CA ALA A 250 6.40 3.43 15.29
C ALA A 250 6.62 1.97 14.87
N THR A 251 5.54 1.27 14.53
CA THR A 251 5.58 -0.10 13.99
C THR A 251 6.39 -0.16 12.70
N ALA A 252 6.21 0.80 11.78
CA ALA A 252 6.98 0.85 10.54
C ALA A 252 8.50 0.95 10.79
N VAL A 253 8.91 1.77 11.76
CA VAL A 253 10.33 1.93 12.09
C VAL A 253 10.92 0.64 12.66
N ILE A 254 10.28 0.02 13.64
CA ILE A 254 10.83 -1.19 14.27
C ILE A 254 10.76 -2.41 13.34
N VAL A 255 9.67 -2.58 12.58
CA VAL A 255 9.53 -3.71 11.63
C VAL A 255 10.52 -3.56 10.48
N HIS A 256 10.78 -2.34 9.99
CA HIS A 256 11.82 -2.12 9.00
C HIS A 256 13.21 -2.42 9.56
N ALA A 257 13.51 -1.99 10.79
CA ALA A 257 14.78 -2.29 11.44
C ALA A 257 15.00 -3.79 11.61
N TYR A 258 13.97 -4.54 12.03
CA TYR A 258 14.00 -6.01 12.04
C TYR A 258 14.21 -6.58 10.63
N SER A 259 13.41 -6.14 9.66
CA SER A 259 13.40 -6.66 8.29
C SER A 259 14.76 -6.48 7.61
N SER A 260 15.44 -5.36 7.84
CA SER A 260 16.79 -5.11 7.32
C SER A 260 17.85 -6.11 7.80
N GLN A 261 17.57 -6.89 8.85
CA GLN A 261 18.45 -7.91 9.41
C GLN A 261 18.07 -9.33 8.95
N HIS A 262 16.82 -9.56 8.52
CA HIS A 262 16.26 -10.92 8.37
C HIS A 262 15.48 -11.17 7.07
N CYS A 263 15.25 -10.15 6.23
CA CYS A 263 14.56 -10.24 4.93
C CYS A 263 15.49 -9.79 3.80
#